data_AF-A0A7C0UN09-F1
#
_entry.id   AF-A0A7C0UN09-F1
#
_cell.length_a   1.000
_cell.length_b   1.000
_cell.length_c   1.000
_cell.angle_alpha   90.00
_cell.angle_beta   90.00
_cell.angle_gamma   90.00
#
_symmetry.space_group_name_H-M   'P 1'
#
loop_
_entity.id
_entity.type
_entity.pdbx_description
1 polymer ?
#
loop_
_entity_poly.entity_id
_entity_poly.type
_entity_poly.pdbx_seq_one_letter_code
_entity_poly.pdbx_strand_id
1 'polypeptide(L)' 'MKDKASKIKLLLLDVDGVMTDGSIILDNNGNELKRFHVRDGHGIR' A
#
# COMPACT_ATOMS: atom_id res chain seq x y z
N MET A 1 22.45 -0.50 2.42
CA MET A 1 21.01 -0.66 2.74
C MET A 1 20.71 -1.96 3.49
N LYS A 2 21.25 -3.12 3.06
CA LYS A 2 21.03 -4.42 3.71
C LYS A 2 21.24 -4.41 5.23
N ASP A 3 22.28 -3.73 5.71
CA ASP A 3 22.61 -3.74 7.15
C ASP A 3 21.62 -2.96 8.04
N LYS A 4 20.89 -1.99 7.47
CA LYS A 4 19.86 -1.24 8.21
C LYS A 4 18.54 -1.99 8.23
N ALA A 5 18.17 -2.61 7.10
CA ALA A 5 16.91 -3.34 6.97
C ALA A 5 16.93 -4.72 7.66
N SER A 6 18.11 -5.33 7.85
CA SER A 6 18.26 -6.69 8.40
C SER A 6 17.69 -6.91 9.80
N LYS A 7 17.49 -5.84 10.58
CA LYS A 7 16.94 -5.90 11.94
C LYS A 7 15.47 -5.52 12.04
N ILE A 8 14.84 -5.13 10.93
CA ILE A 8 13.43 -4.73 10.91
C ILE A 8 12.56 -5.96 11.17
N LYS A 9 11.73 -5.88 12.20
CA LYS A 9 10.77 -6.94 12.58
C LYS A 9 9.32 -6.54 12.31
N LEU A 10 9.08 -5.28 11.94
CA LEU A 10 7.78 -4.71 11.69
C LEU A 10 7.88 -3.70 10.55
N LEU A 11 6.97 -3.82 9.59
CA LEU A 11 6.80 -2.87 8.50
C LEU A 11 5.44 -2.19 8.68
N LEU A 12 5.44 -0.87 8.88
CA LEU A 12 4.24 -0.04 8.90
C LEU A 12 4.23 0.80 7.63
N LEU A 13 3.12 0.75 6.90
CA LEU A 13 2.94 1.46 5.64
C LEU A 13 1.70 2.32 5.77
N ASP A 14 1.80 3.55 5.29
CA ASP A 14 0.62 4.37 5.00
C ASP A 14 -0.14 3.79 3.79
N VAL A 15 -1.39 4.18 3.62
CA VAL A 15 -2.24 3.68 2.55
C VAL A 15 -2.18 4.61 1.35
N ASP A 16 -2.70 5.83 1.51
CA ASP A 16 -2.92 6.74 0.39
C ASP A 16 -1.64 7.42 -0.04
N GLY A 17 -1.22 7.17 -1.29
CA GLY A 17 0.05 7.66 -1.82
C GLY A 17 1.28 6.80 -1.49
N VAL A 18 1.09 5.70 -0.75
CA VAL A 18 2.14 4.68 -0.51
C VAL A 18 1.72 3.33 -1.10
N MET A 19 0.61 2.75 -0.61
CA MET A 19 0.05 1.50 -1.12
C MET A 19 -0.92 1.73 -2.29
N THR A 20 -1.35 2.97 -2.48
CA THR A 20 -2.17 3.43 -3.60
C THR A 20 -1.46 4.56 -4.34
N ASP A 21 -1.95 4.91 -5.53
CA ASP A 21 -1.52 6.10 -6.26
C ASP A 21 -2.05 7.42 -5.65
N GLY A 22 -2.70 7.36 -4.48
CA GLY A 22 -3.31 8.50 -3.81
C GLY A 22 -4.66 8.91 -4.40
N SER A 23 -5.15 8.23 -5.44
CA SER A 23 -6.46 8.50 -6.01
C SER A 23 -7.58 7.79 -5.24
N ILE A 24 -8.75 8.41 -5.21
CA ILE A 24 -9.99 7.84 -4.68
C ILE A 24 -11.01 7.80 -5.82
N ILE A 25 -11.60 6.64 -6.05
CA ILE A 25 -12.68 6.46 -7.02
C ILE A 25 -13.99 6.47 -6.25
N LEU A 26 -14.91 7.36 -6.63
CA LEU A 26 -16.26 7.42 -6.08
C LEU A 26 -17.24 6.87 -7.11
N ASP A 27 -18.09 5.92 -6.71
CA ASP A 27 -19.18 5.44 -7.55
C ASP A 27 -20.50 6.21 -7.32
N ASN A 28 -21.51 5.92 -8.15
CA ASN A 28 -22.80 6.62 -8.10
C ASN A 28 -23.62 6.33 -6.83
N ASN A 29 -23.23 5.33 -6.03
CA ASN A 29 -23.86 4.99 -4.76
C ASN A 29 -23.13 5.61 -3.56
N GLY A 30 -22.05 6.37 -3.80
CA GLY A 30 -21.21 6.94 -2.76
C GLY A 30 -20.20 5.95 -2.17
N ASN A 31 -19.95 4.82 -2.84
CA ASN A 31 -18.89 3.91 -2.41
C ASN A 31 -17.52 4.46 -2.82
N GLU A 32 -16.54 4.27 -1.94
CA GLU A 32 -15.15 4.57 -2.22
C GLU A 32 -14.39 3.32 -2.62
N LEU A 33 -13.66 3.39 -3.74
CA LEU A 33 -12.75 2.36 -4.19
C LEU A 33 -11.32 2.91 -4.27
N LYS A 34 -10.36 2.09 -3.86
CA LYS A 34 -8.93 2.38 -3.90
C LYS A 34 -8.22 1.28 -4.70
N ARG A 35 -7.25 1.67 -5.54
CA ARG A 35 -6.46 0.73 -6.33
C ARG A 35 -5.13 0.45 -5.65
N PHE A 36 -4.80 -0.83 -5.54
CA PHE A 36 -3.55 -1.35 -5.00
C PHE A 36 -2.77 -2.08 -6.09
N HIS A 37 -1.45 -2.17 -5.95
CA HIS A 37 -0.62 -2.85 -6.93
C HIS A 37 -0.38 -4.32 -6.55
N VAL A 38 -0.64 -5.24 -7.48
CA VAL A 38 -0.56 -6.70 -7.24
C VAL A 38 0.83 -7.17 -6.77
N ARG A 39 1.91 -6.53 -7.23
CA ARG A 39 3.28 -6.90 -6.83
C ARG A 39 3.57 -6.57 -5.35
N ASP A 40 2.88 -5.59 -4.77
CA ASP A 40 3.12 -5.19 -3.37
C ASP A 40 2.67 -6.32 -2.44
N GLY A 41 1.53 -6.95 -2.75
CA GLY A 41 1.05 -8.14 -2.03
C GLY A 41 2.00 -9.33 -2.12
N HIS A 42 2.79 -9.46 -3.20
CA HIS A 42 3.80 -10.52 -3.32
C HIS A 42 5.01 -10.28 -2.41
N GLY A 43 5.41 -9.02 -2.23
CA GLY A 43 6.57 -8.65 -1.42
C GLY A 43 6.30 -8.62 0.09
N ILE A 44 5.03 -8.56 0.50
CA ILE A 44 4.60 -8.46 1.91
C ILE A 44 4.21 -9.84 2.50
N ARG A 45 4.08 -10.86 1.65
CA ARG A 45 3.63 -12.20 2.07
C ARG A 45 4.67 -13.02 2.82
#